data_AF-A0A430RBU9-F1
#
_entry.id   AF-A0A430RBU9-F1
#
_cell.length_a   1.000
_cell.length_b   1.000
_cell.length_c   1.000
_cell.angle_alpha   90.00
_cell.angle_beta   90.00
_cell.angle_gamma   90.00
#
_symmetry.space_group_name_H-M   'P 1'
#
loop_
_entity.id
_entity.type
_entity.pdbx_description
1 polymer ?
#
loop_
_entity_poly.entity_id
_entity_poly.type
_entity_poly.pdbx_seq_one_letter_code
_entity_poly.pdbx_strand_id
1 'polypeptide(L)' 'MMGFGSMGFGWFLGLLNMLLILALLAGLFYLGLRAWGGGGGPKKDEALEALRLRYARGELDEETYKRLRKELEKGGAA' A
#
# COMPACT_ATOMS: atom_id res chain seq x y z
N MET A 1 4.89 -41.07 -33.61
CA MET A 1 4.98 -39.72 -34.19
C MET A 1 4.70 -38.72 -33.08
N MET A 2 5.74 -38.20 -32.42
CA MET A 2 5.60 -37.44 -31.18
C MET A 2 5.95 -35.96 -31.39
N GLY A 3 4.93 -35.10 -31.24
CA GLY A 3 5.03 -33.93 -30.35
C GLY A 3 5.88 -32.74 -30.78
N PHE A 4 5.76 -32.27 -32.03
CA PHE A 4 6.33 -30.96 -32.40
C PHE A 4 5.45 -29.76 -31.99
N GLY A 5 4.19 -30.01 -31.61
CA GLY A 5 3.26 -28.97 -31.10
C GLY A 5 3.38 -28.69 -29.59
N SER A 6 3.96 -29.62 -28.83
CA SER A 6 4.09 -29.52 -27.37
C SER A 6 5.28 -28.69 -26.90
N MET A 7 6.30 -28.50 -27.75
CA MET A 7 7.52 -27.76 -27.38
C MET A 7 7.27 -26.24 -27.27
N GLY A 8 6.46 -25.67 -28.18
CA GLY A 8 6.13 -24.24 -28.17
C GLY A 8 5.03 -23.87 -27.17
N PHE A 9 4.02 -24.74 -27.02
CA PHE A 9 2.91 -24.53 -26.09
C PHE A 9 3.37 -24.61 -24.62
N GLY A 10 4.28 -25.55 -24.30
CA GLY A 10 4.86 -25.63 -22.96
C GLY A 10 5.71 -24.42 -22.59
N TRP A 11 6.45 -23.85 -23.55
CA TRP A 11 7.27 -22.66 -23.32
C TRP A 11 6.41 -21.41 -23.12
N PHE A 12 5.34 -21.27 -23.92
CA PHE A 12 4.38 -20.18 -23.78
C PHE A 12 3.62 -20.24 -22.45
N LEU A 13 3.15 -21.43 -22.05
CA LEU A 13 2.50 -21.64 -20.76
C LEU A 13 3.45 -21.38 -19.59
N GLY A 14 4.73 -21.78 -19.72
CA GLY A 14 5.76 -21.50 -18.70
C GLY A 14 6.00 -20.00 -18.51
N LEU A 15 6.14 -19.26 -19.62
CA LEU A 15 6.27 -17.81 -19.61
C LEU A 15 5.04 -17.11 -19.02
N LEU A 16 3.84 -17.56 -19.40
CA LEU A 16 2.59 -17.01 -18.89
C LEU A 16 2.45 -17.23 -17.38
N ASN A 17 2.82 -18.42 -16.89
CA ASN A 17 2.78 -18.74 -15.46
C ASN A 17 3.80 -17.90 -14.66
N MET A 18 5.02 -17.73 -15.19
CA MET A 18 6.04 -16.85 -14.61
C MET A 18 5.53 -15.40 -14.52
N LEU A 19 4.93 -14.87 -15.59
CA LEU A 19 4.33 -13.53 -15.61
C LEU A 19 3.16 -13.40 -14.63
N LEU A 20 2.34 -14.44 -14.47
CA LEU A 20 1.25 -14.49 -13.49
C LEU A 20 1.76 -14.40 -12.07
N ILE A 21 2.82 -15.14 -11.72
CA ILE A 21 3.45 -15.10 -10.39
C ILE A 21 4.05 -13.71 -10.14
N LEU A 22 4.75 -13.14 -11.13
CA LEU A 22 5.28 -11.77 -11.06
C LEU A 22 4.16 -10.73 -10.87
N ALA A 23 3.05 -10.86 -11.61
CA ALA A 23 1.90 -9.97 -11.49
C ALA A 23 1.19 -10.12 -10.14
N LEU A 24 1.09 -11.33 -9.59
CA LEU A 24 0.56 -11.58 -8.25
C LEU A 24 1.45 -10.98 -7.17
N LEU A 25 2.78 -11.15 -7.26
CA LEU A 25 3.73 -10.55 -6.35
C LEU A 25 3.69 -9.02 -6.42
N ALA A 26 3.72 -8.46 -7.64
CA ALA A 26 3.60 -7.02 -7.86
C ALA A 26 2.25 -6.48 -7.38
N GLY A 27 1.16 -7.22 -7.60
CA GLY A 27 -0.18 -6.89 -7.14
C GLY A 27 -0.28 -6.91 -5.62
N LEU A 28 0.30 -7.90 -4.95
CA LEU A 28 0.32 -8.00 -3.49
C LEU A 28 1.21 -6.92 -2.87
N PHE A 29 2.36 -6.63 -3.49
CA PHE A 29 3.26 -5.55 -3.06
C PHE A 29 2.62 -4.17 -3.28
N TYR A 30 1.98 -3.96 -4.43
CA TYR A 30 1.22 -2.75 -4.72
C TYR A 30 0.02 -2.61 -3.79
N LEU A 31 -0.70 -3.69 -3.48
CA LEU A 31 -1.83 -3.66 -2.55
C LEU A 31 -1.36 -3.46 -1.11
N GLY A 32 -0.19 -4.00 -0.72
CA GLY A 32 0.44 -3.75 0.57
C GLY A 32 0.92 -2.31 0.71
N LEU A 33 1.59 -1.76 -0.31
CA LEU A 33 1.98 -0.35 -0.38
C LEU A 33 0.79 0.60 -0.53
N ARG A 34 -0.30 0.18 -1.17
CA ARG A 34 -1.54 0.94 -1.25
C ARG A 34 -2.37 0.80 0.04
N ALA A 35 -2.27 -0.30 0.76
CA ALA A 35 -2.85 -0.42 2.09
C ALA A 35 -2.04 0.39 3.13
N TRP A 36 -0.73 0.51 2.94
CA TRP A 36 0.16 1.26 3.84
C TRP A 36 0.34 2.74 3.45
N GLY A 37 0.25 3.06 2.16
CA GLY A 37 0.50 4.40 1.59
C GLY A 37 -0.57 4.86 0.61
N GLY A 38 -1.71 4.17 0.55
CA GLY A 38 -2.85 4.49 -0.32
C GLY A 38 -4.18 4.38 0.42
N GLY A 39 -4.18 4.72 1.70
CA GLY A 39 -5.35 5.23 2.39
C GLY A 39 -5.74 6.58 1.77
N GLY A 40 -6.34 6.54 0.58
CA GLY A 40 -6.92 7.68 -0.11
C GLY A 40 -8.14 8.22 0.63
N GLY A 41 -7.93 8.73 1.85
CA GLY A 41 -8.79 9.71 2.53
C GLY A 41 -8.13 11.09 2.41
N PRO A 42 -8.91 12.19 2.45
CA PRO A 42 -8.41 13.53 2.21
C PRO A 42 -7.24 13.81 3.17
N LYS A 43 -6.12 14.36 2.66
CA LYS A 43 -4.86 14.86 3.28
C LYS A 43 -4.77 14.99 4.81
N LYS A 44 -5.88 15.26 5.48
CA LYS A 44 -6.11 15.19 6.92
C LYS A 44 -5.82 13.82 7.54
N ASP A 45 -6.22 12.70 6.94
CA ASP A 45 -6.02 11.37 7.55
C ASP A 45 -4.53 10.97 7.56
N GLU A 46 -3.81 11.27 6.48
CA GLU A 46 -2.36 11.07 6.39
C GLU A 46 -1.60 11.94 7.40
N ALA A 47 -2.01 13.21 7.57
CA ALA A 47 -1.43 14.10 8.57
C ALA A 47 -1.69 13.62 10.01
N LEU A 48 -2.89 13.09 10.29
CA LEU A 48 -3.26 12.52 11.59
C LEU A 48 -2.50 11.21 11.89
N GLU A 49 -2.30 10.37 10.88
CA GLU A 49 -1.57 9.11 11.02
C GLU A 49 -0.07 9.35 11.25
N ALA A 50 0.52 10.31 10.53
CA ALA A 50 1.89 10.78 10.78
C ALA A 50 2.05 11.36 12.20
N LEU A 51 1.05 12.09 12.70
CA LEU A 51 1.04 12.63 14.06
C LEU A 51 1.03 11.52 15.12
N ARG A 52 0.19 10.49 14.91
CA ARG A 52 0.05 9.33 15.80
C ARG A 52 1.32 8.50 15.88
N LEU A 53 2.04 8.35 14.77
CA LEU A 53 3.32 7.63 14.73
C LEU A 53 4.40 8.33 15.58
N ARG A 54 4.45 9.67 15.58
CA ARG A 54 5.40 10.46 16.39
C ARG A 54 5.06 10.44 17.88
N TYR A 55 3.77 10.47 18.22
CA TYR A 55 3.31 10.27 19.59
C TYR A 55 3.69 8.87 20.12
N ALA A 56 3.51 7.82 19.31
CA ALA A 56 3.89 6.45 19.68
C ALA A 56 5.41 6.28 19.87
N ARG A 57 6.22 7.10 19.20
CA ARG A 57 7.69 7.16 19.39
C ARG A 57 8.09 7.97 20.63
N GLY A 58 7.16 8.62 21.32
CA GLY A 58 7.44 9.48 22.47
C GLY A 58 8.08 10.82 22.11
N GLU A 59 8.11 11.17 20.82
CA GLU A 59 8.66 12.46 20.33
C GLU A 59 7.67 13.62 20.56
N LEU A 60 6.40 13.30 20.80
CA LEU A 60 5.33 14.26 21.01
C LEU A 60 4.66 14.04 22.37
N ASP A 61 4.53 15.11 23.14
CA ASP A 61 3.78 15.11 24.39
C ASP A 61 2.26 15.02 24.15
N GLU A 62 1.52 14.46 25.12
CA GLU A 62 0.07 14.24 25.03
C GLU A 62 -0.71 15.55 24.83
N GLU A 63 -0.27 16.66 25.44
CA GLU A 63 -0.95 17.94 25.30
C GLU A 63 -0.79 18.49 23.87
N THR A 64 0.40 18.36 23.32
CA THR A 64 0.73 18.79 21.94
C THR A 64 -0.02 17.95 20.91
N TYR A 65 -0.09 16.64 21.12
CA TYR A 65 -0.86 15.73 20.27
C TYR A 65 -2.35 16.09 20.23
N LYS A 66 -2.96 16.37 21.39
CA LYS A 66 -4.38 16.74 21.48
C LYS A 66 -4.70 18.04 20.76
N ARG A 67 -3.82 19.05 20.83
CA ARG A 67 -4.00 20.33 20.13
C ARG A 67 -3.94 20.15 18.61
N LEU A 68 -2.88 19.51 18.11
CA LEU A 68 -2.67 19.32 16.66
C LEU A 68 -3.72 18.41 16.04
N ARG A 69 -4.14 17.34 16.73
CA ARG A 69 -5.24 16.49 16.30
C ARG A 69 -6.53 17.29 16.10
N LYS A 70 -6.87 18.15 17.05
CA LYS A 70 -8.10 18.96 17.03
C LYS A 70 -8.07 20.01 15.91
N GLU A 71 -6.90 20.57 15.62
CA GLU A 71 -6.70 21.50 14.50
C GLU A 71 -6.85 20.81 13.15
N LEU A 72 -6.22 19.64 12.97
CA LEU A 72 -6.36 18.83 11.76
C LEU A 72 -7.79 18.31 11.58
N GLU A 73 -8.47 17.96 12.67
CA GLU A 73 -9.89 17.57 12.65
C GLU A 73 -10.81 18.71 12.18
N LYS A 74 -10.55 19.94 12.61
CA LYS A 74 -11.34 21.12 12.21
C LYS A 74 -11.00 21.66 10.82
N GLY A 75 -9.72 21.64 10.42
CA GLY A 75 -9.24 22.19 9.16
C GLY A 75 -9.66 21.41 7.90
N GLY A 76 -10.03 20.13 8.05
CA GLY A 76 -10.57 19.32 6.94
C GLY A 76 -12.10 19.27 6.86
N ALA A 77 -12.82 20.10 7.63
CA ALA A 77 -14.28 20.25 7.58
C ALA A 77 -14.71 21.59 6.95
N ALA A 78 -13.77 22.35 6.39
CA ALA A 78 -13.97 23.63 5.72
C ALA A 78 -13.76 23.49 4.21
#